data_AF-A0A0E4CQ20-F1
#
_entry.id   AF-A0A0E4CQ20-F1
#
_cell.length_a   1.000
_cell.length_b   1.000
_cell.length_c   1.000
_cell.angle_alpha   90.00
_cell.angle_beta   90.00
_cell.angle_gamma   90.00
#
_symmetry.space_group_name_H-M   'P 1'
#
loop_
_entity.id
_entity.type
_entity.pdbx_description
1 polymer ?
#
loop_
_entity_poly.entity_id
_entity_poly.type
_entity_poly.pdbx_seq_one_letter_code
_entity_poly.pdbx_strand_id
1 'polypeptide(L)'
;MLAIAYRCPSGEPGVVKTAPKLPDGTPFPTLYYLTHPALTAAASRLETTGLMRDMTERLGTDPELAAAYRRAHESYLAERDAIEPLGTTFSGGGMPDRVKCLHVLIAHSLAKGPGVNPLGDEAVALLAAEPAMATVLDGALWH
;
A
#
# COMPACT_ATOMS: atom_id res chain seq x y z
N MET A 1 -8.43 9.45 12.36
CA MET A 1 -8.05 9.67 10.95
C MET A 1 -7.39 11.03 10.84
N LEU A 2 -6.28 11.15 10.10
CA LEU A 2 -5.53 12.39 9.92
C LEU A 2 -5.91 13.12 8.62
N ALA A 3 -6.02 12.39 7.50
CA ALA A 3 -6.36 12.95 6.20
C ALA A 3 -6.89 11.87 5.25
N ILE A 4 -7.52 12.29 4.15
CA ILE A 4 -7.75 11.42 2.99
C ILE A 4 -6.46 11.46 2.17
N ALA A 5 -5.81 10.30 2.02
CA ALA A 5 -4.55 10.19 1.29
C ALA A 5 -4.76 9.93 -0.21
N TYR A 6 -5.91 9.35 -0.58
CA TYR A 6 -6.30 9.15 -1.98
C TYR A 6 -7.81 9.23 -2.11
N ARG A 7 -8.27 9.92 -3.16
CA ARG A 7 -9.66 9.92 -3.62
C ARG A 7 -9.75 9.20 -4.95
N CYS A 8 -10.72 8.31 -5.06
CA CYS A 8 -11.08 7.65 -6.32
C CYS A 8 -11.52 8.69 -7.36
N PRO A 9 -11.47 8.37 -8.68
CA PRO A 9 -12.10 9.18 -9.71
C PRO A 9 -13.60 9.45 -9.47
N SER A 10 -14.30 8.53 -8.80
CA SER A 10 -15.69 8.73 -8.34
C SER A 10 -15.85 9.82 -7.27
N GLY A 11 -14.76 10.31 -6.67
CA GLY A 11 -14.73 11.28 -5.58
C GLY A 11 -14.70 10.68 -4.18
N GLU A 12 -14.98 9.38 -4.05
CA GLU A 12 -15.01 8.65 -2.78
C GLU A 12 -13.61 8.46 -2.18
N PRO A 13 -13.45 8.43 -0.84
CA PRO A 13 -12.16 8.19 -0.21
C PRO A 13 -11.71 6.74 -0.41
N GLY A 14 -10.61 6.55 -1.15
CA GLY A 14 -10.00 5.25 -1.38
C GLY A 14 -8.98 4.85 -0.32
N VAL A 15 -8.21 5.82 0.17
CA VAL A 15 -7.21 5.62 1.23
C VAL A 15 -7.28 6.75 2.23
N VAL A 16 -7.17 6.40 3.51
CA VAL A 16 -7.00 7.37 4.60
C VAL A 16 -5.62 7.25 5.24
N LYS A 17 -5.10 8.37 5.71
CA LYS A 17 -3.91 8.43 6.56
C LYS A 17 -4.35 8.40 8.03
N THR A 18 -3.76 7.51 8.82
CA THR A 18 -4.11 7.27 10.24
C THR A 18 -2.99 7.74 11.17
N ALA A 19 -3.31 7.89 12.46
CA ALA A 19 -2.27 8.15 13.47
C ALA A 19 -1.47 6.85 13.73
N PRO A 20 -0.17 6.94 14.01
CA PRO A 20 0.65 5.77 14.36
C PRO A 20 0.20 5.08 15.65
N LYS A 21 -0.54 5.76 16.53
CA LYS A 21 -1.10 5.19 17.76
C LYS A 21 -2.61 5.37 17.81
N LEU A 22 -3.28 4.41 18.44
CA LEU A 22 -4.67 4.55 18.87
C LEU A 22 -4.77 5.54 20.06
N PRO A 23 -5.97 6.04 20.41
CA PRO A 23 -6.14 6.99 21.52
C PRO A 23 -5.65 6.48 22.88
N ASP A 24 -5.57 5.15 23.06
CA ASP A 24 -5.04 4.49 24.26
C ASP A 24 -3.51 4.31 24.23
N GLY A 25 -2.83 4.79 23.19
CA GLY A 25 -1.38 4.67 22.98
C GLY A 25 -0.95 3.39 22.29
N THR A 26 -1.86 2.46 21.97
CA THR A 26 -1.51 1.21 21.29
C THR A 26 -0.95 1.48 19.89
N PRO A 27 0.21 0.89 19.50
CA PRO A 27 0.73 1.03 18.15
C PRO A 27 -0.26 0.54 17.09
N PHE A 28 -0.57 1.40 16.13
CA PHE A 28 -1.35 1.05 14.96
C PHE A 28 -0.40 0.76 13.79
N PRO A 29 -0.44 -0.46 13.22
CA PRO A 29 0.64 -0.97 12.39
C PRO A 29 0.73 -0.35 10.99
N THR A 30 -0.31 0.39 10.58
CA THR A 30 -0.42 0.89 9.21
C THR A 30 -0.82 2.37 9.18
N LEU A 31 0.02 3.21 8.55
CA LEU A 31 -0.18 4.63 8.30
C LEU A 31 -1.22 4.92 7.21
N TYR A 32 -1.33 4.07 6.19
CA TYR A 32 -2.29 4.20 5.08
C TYR A 32 -3.25 3.02 5.07
N TYR A 33 -4.54 3.31 5.14
CA TYR A 33 -5.58 2.29 5.24
C TYR A 33 -6.56 2.40 4.06
N LEU A 34 -6.76 1.29 3.34
CA LEU A 34 -7.75 1.18 2.27
C LEU A 34 -9.17 1.24 2.86
N THR A 35 -9.99 2.15 2.34
CA THR A 35 -11.35 2.36 2.84
C THR A 35 -12.43 2.06 1.82
N HIS A 36 -12.13 2.13 0.52
CA HIS A 36 -13.15 1.93 -0.51
C HIS A 36 -13.53 0.44 -0.63
N PRO A 37 -14.82 0.06 -0.49
CA PRO A 37 -15.23 -1.34 -0.48
C PRO A 37 -14.78 -2.13 -1.71
N ALA A 38 -14.86 -1.52 -2.90
CA ALA A 38 -14.41 -2.17 -4.13
C ALA A 38 -12.89 -2.41 -4.16
N LEU A 39 -12.07 -1.48 -3.64
CA LEU A 39 -10.61 -1.66 -3.56
C LEU A 39 -10.26 -2.76 -2.56
N THR A 40 -10.92 -2.77 -1.40
CA THR A 40 -10.72 -3.80 -0.37
C THR A 40 -11.09 -5.18 -0.89
N ALA A 41 -12.23 -5.30 -1.59
CA ALA A 41 -12.65 -6.56 -2.20
C ALA A 41 -11.69 -7.01 -3.31
N ALA A 42 -11.24 -6.07 -4.16
CA ALA A 42 -10.29 -6.34 -5.23
C ALA A 42 -8.91 -6.76 -4.70
N ALA A 43 -8.40 -6.07 -3.67
CA ALA A 43 -7.16 -6.45 -2.98
C ALA A 43 -7.26 -7.86 -2.37
N SER A 44 -8.36 -8.16 -1.67
CA SER A 44 -8.63 -9.49 -1.13
C SER A 44 -8.64 -10.57 -2.21
N ARG A 45 -9.29 -10.30 -3.37
CA ARG A 45 -9.28 -11.23 -4.51
C ARG A 45 -7.87 -11.41 -5.06
N LEU A 46 -7.10 -10.33 -5.21
CA LEU A 46 -5.75 -10.40 -5.74
C LEU A 46 -4.82 -11.19 -4.80
N GLU A 47 -5.02 -11.09 -3.49
CA GLU A 47 -4.26 -11.85 -2.48
C GLU A 47 -4.43 -13.37 -2.62
N THR A 48 -5.55 -13.87 -3.17
CA THR A 48 -5.78 -15.32 -3.36
C THR A 48 -5.17 -15.88 -4.64
N THR A 49 -4.65 -15.04 -5.53
CA THR A 49 -4.10 -15.47 -6.84
C THR A 49 -2.71 -16.10 -6.75
N GLY A 50 -2.05 -16.00 -5.60
CA GLY A 50 -0.65 -16.39 -5.43
C GLY A 50 0.35 -15.25 -5.65
N LEU A 51 -0.12 -14.06 -6.09
CA LEU A 51 0.72 -12.91 -6.40
C LEU A 51 1.69 -12.53 -5.26
N MET A 52 1.24 -12.54 -4.00
CA MET A 52 2.10 -12.20 -2.88
C MET A 52 3.29 -13.16 -2.71
N ARG A 53 3.10 -14.45 -3.02
CA ARG A 53 4.17 -15.45 -2.98
C ARG A 53 5.20 -15.15 -4.08
N ASP A 54 4.73 -14.91 -5.30
CA ASP A 54 5.60 -14.63 -6.45
C ASP A 54 6.37 -13.30 -6.26
N MET A 55 5.70 -12.26 -5.76
CA MET A 55 6.35 -11.00 -5.38
C MET A 55 7.42 -11.19 -4.30
N THR A 56 7.14 -12.01 -3.29
CA THR A 56 8.11 -12.32 -2.22
C THR A 56 9.32 -13.09 -2.76
N GLU A 57 9.10 -14.04 -3.66
CA GLU A 57 10.17 -14.79 -4.32
C GLU A 57 11.07 -13.86 -5.15
N ARG A 58 10.47 -12.93 -5.90
CA ARG A 58 11.21 -11.93 -6.68
C ARG A 58 12.09 -11.03 -5.82
N LEU A 59 11.68 -10.68 -4.60
CA LEU A 59 12.54 -9.92 -3.68
C LEU A 59 13.84 -10.67 -3.32
N GLY A 60 13.86 -11.99 -3.41
CA GLY A 60 15.06 -12.80 -3.18
C GLY A 60 15.98 -12.95 -4.39
N THR A 61 15.49 -12.66 -5.59
CA THR A 61 16.22 -12.91 -6.86
C THR A 61 16.50 -11.65 -7.66
N ASP A 62 15.81 -10.55 -7.39
CA ASP A 62 15.97 -9.24 -8.03
C ASP A 62 16.47 -8.20 -7.01
N PRO A 63 17.78 -7.92 -6.98
CA PRO A 63 18.36 -6.94 -6.06
C PRO A 63 17.87 -5.50 -6.28
N GLU A 64 17.50 -5.13 -7.50
CA GLU A 64 17.01 -3.78 -7.81
C GLU A 64 15.61 -3.57 -7.26
N LEU A 65 14.73 -4.56 -7.46
CA LEU A 65 13.40 -4.59 -6.85
C LEU A 65 13.49 -4.56 -5.32
N ALA A 66 14.35 -5.39 -4.73
CA ALA A 66 14.54 -5.43 -3.29
C ALA A 66 15.03 -4.08 -2.73
N ALA A 67 15.96 -3.43 -3.43
CA ALA A 67 16.44 -2.10 -3.05
C ALA A 67 15.34 -1.03 -3.18
N ALA A 68 14.54 -1.07 -4.25
CA ALA A 68 13.42 -0.15 -4.44
C ALA A 68 12.33 -0.33 -3.36
N TYR A 69 11.98 -1.57 -3.05
CA TYR A 69 11.00 -1.88 -2.01
C TYR A 69 11.50 -1.50 -0.60
N ARG A 70 12.80 -1.65 -0.33
CA ARG A 70 13.44 -1.17 0.91
C ARG A 70 13.39 0.35 1.03
N ARG A 71 13.67 1.10 -0.06
CA ARG A 71 13.50 2.56 -0.07
C ARG A 71 12.06 2.99 0.19
N ALA A 72 11.09 2.26 -0.37
CA ALA A 72 9.67 2.49 -0.10
C ALA A 72 9.36 2.32 1.40
N HIS A 73 9.88 1.27 2.01
CA HIS A 73 9.73 0.99 3.44
C HIS A 73 10.37 2.07 4.32
N GLU A 74 11.60 2.49 4.02
CA GLU A 74 12.30 3.55 4.76
C GLU A 74 11.55 4.88 4.68
N SER A 75 11.07 5.27 3.49
CA SER A 75 10.23 6.45 3.31
C SER A 75 8.93 6.35 4.12
N TYR A 76 8.32 5.16 4.17
CA TYR A 76 7.10 4.93 4.96
C TYR A 76 7.36 5.13 6.46
N LEU A 77 8.44 4.54 6.99
CA LEU A 77 8.80 4.66 8.40
C LEU A 77 9.11 6.11 8.76
N ALA A 78 9.87 6.81 7.91
CA ALA A 78 10.20 8.22 8.11
C ALA A 78 8.93 9.09 8.19
N GLU A 79 7.97 8.87 7.29
CA GLU A 79 6.70 9.62 7.31
C GLU A 79 5.82 9.29 8.52
N ARG A 80 5.81 8.04 8.96
CA ARG A 80 5.09 7.62 10.17
C ARG A 80 5.72 8.25 11.42
N ASP A 81 7.03 8.13 11.56
CA ASP A 81 7.76 8.56 12.76
C ASP A 81 7.83 10.08 12.88
N ALA A 82 7.70 10.81 11.77
CA ALA A 82 7.51 12.26 11.77
C ALA A 82 6.17 12.71 12.41
N ILE A 83 5.17 11.84 12.46
CA ILE A 83 3.89 12.11 13.16
C ILE A 83 4.04 11.76 14.63
N GLU A 84 4.42 10.52 14.90
CA GLU A 84 4.71 10.04 16.24
C GLU A 84 5.59 8.78 16.17
N PRO A 85 6.78 8.78 16.80
CA PRO A 85 7.66 7.62 16.80
C PRO A 85 7.04 6.42 17.53
N LEU A 86 7.10 5.25 16.89
CA LEU A 86 6.71 3.98 17.53
C LEU A 86 7.88 3.24 18.18
N GLY A 87 9.13 3.63 17.89
CA GLY A 87 10.32 2.92 18.39
C GLY A 87 10.52 1.53 17.77
N THR A 88 9.91 1.27 16.62
CA THR A 88 9.97 -0.01 15.90
C THR A 88 10.10 0.24 14.40
N THR A 89 10.84 -0.62 13.71
CA THR A 89 10.94 -0.61 12.23
C THR A 89 9.82 -1.41 11.56
N PHE A 90 8.89 -1.98 12.34
CA PHE A 90 7.78 -2.74 11.79
C PHE A 90 6.81 -1.85 11.01
N SER A 91 6.39 -2.33 9.84
CA SER A 91 5.27 -1.75 9.09
C SER A 91 4.29 -2.85 8.63
N GLY A 92 3.07 -2.44 8.33
CA GLY A 92 2.09 -3.28 7.64
C GLY A 92 2.61 -3.80 6.29
N GLY A 93 1.94 -4.79 5.69
CA GLY A 93 2.25 -5.22 4.31
C GLY A 93 3.46 -6.14 4.12
N GLY A 94 4.37 -6.23 5.10
CA GLY A 94 5.46 -7.23 5.12
C GLY A 94 6.80 -6.71 4.64
N MET A 95 6.84 -5.43 4.27
CA MET A 95 8.04 -4.67 3.96
C MET A 95 9.13 -4.83 5.05
N PRO A 96 10.41 -4.79 4.66
CA PRO A 96 10.91 -4.67 3.29
C PRO A 96 11.25 -6.01 2.62
N ASP A 97 11.13 -7.14 3.33
CA ASP A 97 11.72 -8.40 2.85
C ASP A 97 10.69 -9.42 2.34
N ARG A 98 9.38 -9.13 2.48
CA ARG A 98 8.29 -9.99 1.98
C ARG A 98 7.02 -9.20 1.67
N VAL A 99 6.05 -9.87 1.05
CA VAL A 99 4.67 -9.38 0.90
C VAL A 99 3.75 -10.26 1.74
N LYS A 100 3.12 -9.68 2.77
CA LYS A 100 2.15 -10.37 3.64
C LYS A 100 0.71 -9.89 3.46
N CYS A 101 0.51 -8.71 2.87
CA CYS A 101 -0.81 -8.14 2.63
C CYS A 101 -0.73 -7.04 1.54
N LEU A 102 -1.49 -7.21 0.45
CA LEU A 102 -1.57 -6.25 -0.65
C LEU A 102 -2.36 -5.00 -0.27
N HIS A 103 -3.29 -5.09 0.68
CA HIS A 103 -4.07 -3.93 1.10
C HIS A 103 -3.18 -2.76 1.53
N VAL A 104 -2.11 -3.05 2.27
CA VAL A 104 -1.17 -2.03 2.74
C VAL A 104 -0.31 -1.50 1.59
N LEU A 105 0.12 -2.35 0.65
CA LEU A 105 0.96 -1.92 -0.47
C LEU A 105 0.16 -1.07 -1.48
N ILE A 106 -1.06 -1.47 -1.78
CA ILE A 106 -2.01 -0.71 -2.59
C ILE A 106 -2.32 0.62 -1.90
N ALA A 107 -2.64 0.61 -0.59
CA ALA A 107 -2.88 1.85 0.16
C ALA A 107 -1.69 2.81 0.09
N HIS A 108 -0.48 2.28 0.28
CA HIS A 108 0.75 3.07 0.22
C HIS A 108 0.96 3.69 -1.18
N SER A 109 0.79 2.89 -2.23
CA SER A 109 1.00 3.35 -3.62
C SER A 109 -0.02 4.41 -4.01
N LEU A 110 -1.30 4.19 -3.72
CA LEU A 110 -2.34 5.18 -3.98
C LEU A 110 -2.13 6.49 -3.19
N ALA A 111 -1.59 6.41 -1.97
CA ALA A 111 -1.30 7.59 -1.15
C ALA A 111 -0.08 8.40 -1.62
N LYS A 112 0.91 7.73 -2.22
CA LYS A 112 2.18 8.38 -2.63
C LYS A 112 2.25 8.69 -4.12
N GLY A 113 1.45 8.01 -4.92
CA GLY A 113 1.52 8.01 -6.38
C GLY A 113 2.47 6.92 -6.92
N PRO A 114 2.45 6.69 -8.25
CA PRO A 114 3.28 5.69 -8.91
C PRO A 114 4.79 5.90 -8.72
N GLY A 115 5.54 4.81 -8.72
CA GLY A 115 7.02 4.81 -8.67
C GLY A 115 7.60 4.81 -7.27
N VAL A 116 6.76 4.82 -6.22
CA VAL A 116 7.21 4.85 -4.83
C VAL A 116 7.30 3.45 -4.23
N ASN A 117 6.32 2.60 -4.47
CA ASN A 117 6.29 1.24 -3.91
C ASN A 117 6.08 0.24 -5.05
N PRO A 118 7.15 -0.34 -5.62
CA PRO A 118 7.06 -1.07 -6.89
C PRO A 118 6.07 -2.24 -6.86
N LEU A 119 5.97 -2.96 -5.75
CA LEU A 119 5.04 -4.09 -5.61
C LEU A 119 3.60 -3.64 -5.36
N GLY A 120 3.42 -2.49 -4.70
CA GLY A 120 2.10 -1.90 -4.58
C GLY A 120 1.63 -1.28 -5.90
N ASP A 121 2.53 -0.64 -6.65
CA ASP A 121 2.28 -0.09 -7.98
C ASP A 121 1.86 -1.19 -8.96
N GLU A 122 2.57 -2.33 -8.96
CA GLU A 122 2.21 -3.52 -9.73
C GLU A 122 0.81 -4.03 -9.39
N ALA A 123 0.47 -4.09 -8.09
CA ALA A 123 -0.86 -4.50 -7.66
C ALA A 123 -1.95 -3.50 -8.10
N VAL A 124 -1.68 -2.20 -8.00
CA VAL A 124 -2.63 -1.17 -8.46
C VAL A 124 -2.82 -1.25 -9.98
N ALA A 125 -1.75 -1.44 -10.76
CA ALA A 125 -1.80 -1.58 -12.20
C ALA A 125 -2.66 -2.78 -12.65
N LEU A 126 -2.47 -3.94 -12.01
CA LEU A 126 -3.31 -5.12 -12.27
C LEU A 126 -4.79 -4.85 -12.02
N LEU A 127 -5.12 -4.14 -10.93
CA LEU A 127 -6.50 -3.76 -10.63
C LEU A 127 -7.04 -2.69 -11.58
N ALA A 128 -6.23 -1.71 -11.95
CA ALA A 128 -6.63 -0.61 -12.83
C ALA A 128 -6.92 -1.07 -14.27
N ALA A 129 -6.33 -2.20 -14.69
CA ALA A 129 -6.65 -2.86 -15.96
C ALA A 129 -8.04 -3.53 -15.97
N GLU A 130 -8.67 -3.75 -14.81
CA GLU A 130 -10.01 -4.34 -14.75
C GLU A 130 -11.08 -3.29 -15.08
N PRO A 131 -12.00 -3.55 -16.04
CA PRO A 131 -13.08 -2.61 -16.36
C PRO A 131 -13.95 -2.23 -15.15
N ALA A 132 -14.09 -3.14 -14.19
CA ALA A 132 -14.84 -2.91 -12.95
C ALA A 132 -14.21 -1.85 -12.04
N MET A 133 -12.93 -1.53 -12.20
CA MET A 133 -12.20 -0.54 -11.40
C MET A 133 -12.11 0.84 -12.05
N ALA A 134 -12.66 1.05 -13.24
CA ALA A 134 -12.49 2.30 -14.00
C ALA A 134 -13.03 3.56 -13.28
N THR A 135 -13.98 3.41 -12.35
CA THR A 135 -14.49 4.52 -11.52
C THR A 135 -13.69 4.73 -10.22
N VAL A 136 -12.79 3.80 -9.90
CA VAL A 136 -12.09 3.68 -8.61
C VAL A 136 -10.60 3.96 -8.77
N LEU A 137 -10.03 3.60 -9.91
CA LEU A 137 -8.62 3.76 -10.27
C LEU A 137 -8.51 4.46 -11.62
N ASP A 138 -7.56 5.38 -11.73
CA ASP A 138 -7.22 5.98 -13.01
C ASP A 138 -6.32 5.03 -13.80
N GLY A 139 -6.93 4.26 -14.72
CA GLY A 139 -6.19 3.38 -15.62
C GLY A 139 -5.15 4.10 -16.47
N ALA A 140 -5.24 5.44 -16.64
CA ALA A 140 -4.26 6.24 -17.34
C ALA A 140 -2.99 6.55 -16.52
N LEU A 141 -3.06 6.37 -15.20
CA LEU A 141 -1.96 6.67 -14.28
C LEU A 141 -1.15 5.42 -13.93
N TRP A 142 -1.80 4.25 -13.99
CA TRP A 142 -1.29 3.00 -13.45
C TRP A 142 -0.96 1.96 -14.54
N HIS A 143 -0.41 2.40 -15.67
CA HIS A 143 -0.01 1.50 -16.78
C HIS A 143 1.40 0.92 -16.63
#